data_AF-A0A8T3PIS3-F1
#
_entry.id   AF-A0A8T3PIS3-F1
#
_cell.length_a   1.000
_cell.length_b   1.000
_cell.length_c   1.000
_cell.angle_alpha   90.00
_cell.angle_beta   90.00
_cell.angle_gamma   90.00
#
_symmetry.space_group_name_H-M   'P 1'
#
loop_
_entity.id
_entity.type
_entity.pdbx_description
1 polymer ?
#
loop_
_entity_poly.entity_id
_entity_poly.type
_entity_poly.pdbx_seq_one_letter_code
_entity_poly.pdbx_strand_id
1 'polypeptide(L)'
;MLRYLGRTTGYSRQQLTRLVRQCLATGGLTKRYRPPAQGFARKYTGADAALLAETDALHDTLSGPATKHLMQRALLVFWDTRYARLAFISVAHLYNLRAAAGYRARRQHWAKTRPTGIPIGERRAPRRTGTPATCASTASTRAMRMG
;
A
#
# COMPACT_ATOMS: atom_id res chain seq x y z
N MET A 1 -29.62 -25.97 14.64
CA MET A 1 -28.63 -24.86 14.64
C MET A 1 -27.18 -25.32 14.42
N LEU A 2 -26.52 -26.05 15.34
CA LEU A 2 -25.09 -26.43 15.21
C LEU A 2 -24.76 -27.22 13.94
N ARG A 3 -25.65 -28.12 13.49
CA ARG A 3 -25.50 -28.91 12.25
C ARG A 3 -25.47 -28.02 11.00
N TYR A 4 -26.24 -26.94 11.00
CA TYR A 4 -26.27 -25.97 9.90
C TYR A 4 -24.98 -25.13 9.86
N LEU A 5 -24.51 -24.67 11.02
CA LEU A 5 -23.25 -23.94 11.14
C LEU A 5 -22.04 -24.80 10.74
N GLY A 6 -22.02 -26.09 11.09
CA GLY A 6 -20.95 -27.01 10.67
C GLY A 6 -20.89 -27.21 9.16
N ARG A 7 -22.04 -27.32 8.51
CA ARG A 7 -22.11 -27.48 7.05
C ARG A 7 -21.69 -26.23 6.28
N THR A 8 -21.93 -25.03 6.83
CA THR A 8 -21.58 -23.76 6.18
C THR A 8 -20.15 -23.30 6.46
N THR A 9 -19.63 -23.55 7.66
CA THR A 9 -18.30 -23.06 8.09
C THR A 9 -17.18 -24.10 7.99
N GLY A 10 -17.51 -25.39 7.88
CA GLY A 10 -16.53 -26.49 7.87
C GLY A 10 -15.90 -26.79 9.24
N TYR A 11 -16.32 -26.11 10.32
CA TYR A 11 -15.80 -26.37 11.66
C TYR A 11 -16.34 -27.65 12.29
N SER A 12 -15.51 -28.29 13.11
CA SER A 12 -15.92 -29.49 13.86
C SER A 12 -17.00 -29.14 14.90
N ARG A 13 -17.81 -30.14 15.28
CA ARG A 13 -18.86 -29.97 16.31
C ARG A 13 -18.29 -29.44 17.64
N GLN A 14 -17.10 -29.90 18.02
CA GLN A 14 -16.40 -29.46 19.24
C GLN A 14 -15.99 -27.99 19.14
N GLN A 15 -15.44 -27.57 18.00
CA GLN A 15 -15.06 -26.17 17.75
C GLN A 15 -16.26 -25.23 17.77
N LEU A 16 -17.36 -25.61 17.12
CA LEU A 16 -18.59 -24.82 17.12
C LEU A 16 -19.20 -24.69 18.50
N THR A 17 -19.25 -25.77 19.27
CA THR A 17 -19.74 -25.74 20.65
C THR A 17 -18.93 -24.77 21.50
N ARG A 18 -17.59 -24.79 21.37
CA ARG A 18 -16.69 -23.86 22.06
C ARG A 18 -16.96 -22.41 21.66
N LEU A 19 -17.07 -22.13 20.35
CA LEU A 19 -17.30 -20.77 19.84
C LEU A 19 -18.67 -20.24 20.22
N VAL A 20 -19.73 -21.04 20.15
CA VAL A 20 -21.09 -20.64 20.56
C VAL A 20 -21.12 -20.32 22.05
N ARG A 21 -20.53 -21.17 22.90
CA ARG A 21 -20.43 -20.91 24.34
C ARG A 21 -19.68 -19.60 24.62
N GLN A 22 -18.59 -19.35 23.92
CA GLN A 22 -17.82 -18.11 24.03
C GLN A 22 -18.65 -16.89 23.60
N CYS A 23 -19.38 -16.98 22.49
CA CYS A 23 -20.23 -15.91 22.01
C CYS A 23 -21.33 -15.57 23.02
N LEU A 24 -22.00 -16.58 23.58
CA LEU A 24 -23.03 -16.39 24.60
C LEU A 24 -22.50 -15.75 25.89
N ALA A 25 -21.27 -16.08 26.29
CA ALA A 25 -20.67 -15.53 27.50
C ALA A 25 -20.13 -14.10 27.34
N THR A 26 -19.66 -13.73 26.15
CA THR A 26 -18.94 -12.45 25.92
C THR A 26 -19.67 -11.47 25.01
N GLY A 27 -20.84 -11.83 24.49
CA GLY A 27 -21.60 -11.03 23.52
C GLY A 27 -21.01 -11.02 22.10
N GLY A 28 -19.89 -11.71 21.86
CA GLY A 28 -19.23 -11.75 20.55
C GLY A 28 -17.94 -12.56 20.52
N LEU A 29 -17.49 -12.89 19.30
CA LEU A 29 -16.23 -13.60 19.06
C LEU A 29 -15.12 -12.61 18.67
N THR A 30 -14.22 -12.32 19.61
CA THR A 30 -13.01 -11.53 19.36
C THR A 30 -11.81 -12.44 19.10
N LYS A 31 -10.97 -12.13 18.10
CA LYS A 31 -9.69 -12.83 17.91
C LYS A 31 -8.77 -12.54 19.10
N ARG A 32 -8.46 -13.56 19.90
CA ARG A 32 -7.59 -13.46 21.10
C ARG A 32 -6.13 -13.83 20.82
N TYR A 33 -5.68 -13.73 19.57
CA TYR A 33 -4.26 -13.93 19.30
C TYR A 33 -3.48 -12.75 19.88
N ARG A 34 -2.60 -13.04 20.84
CA ARG A 34 -1.61 -12.08 21.35
C ARG A 34 -0.26 -12.43 20.72
N PRO A 35 0.60 -11.44 20.45
CA PRO A 35 1.99 -11.71 20.13
C PRO A 35 2.58 -12.63 21.21
N PRO A 36 3.37 -13.66 20.83
CA PRO A 36 4.03 -14.51 21.80
C PRO A 36 4.92 -13.67 22.73
N ALA A 37 4.92 -13.97 24.02
CA ALA A 37 5.74 -13.26 25.00
C ALA A 37 7.24 -13.37 24.69
N GLN A 38 7.65 -14.46 24.04
CA GLN A 38 9.00 -14.69 23.52
C GLN A 38 8.93 -14.91 22.01
N GLY A 39 8.75 -13.83 21.25
CA GLY A 39 8.83 -13.86 19.79
C GLY A 39 10.26 -13.77 19.26
N PHE A 40 10.44 -14.09 17.97
CA PHE A 40 11.71 -13.86 17.29
C PHE A 40 12.07 -12.37 17.28
N ALA A 41 13.34 -12.06 17.56
CA ALA A 41 13.85 -10.70 17.50
C ALA A 41 13.72 -10.14 16.07
N ARG A 42 13.16 -8.94 15.95
CA ARG A 42 12.97 -8.28 14.65
C ARG A 42 14.30 -7.70 14.18
N LYS A 43 14.81 -8.19 13.05
CA LYS A 43 16.10 -7.73 12.47
C LYS A 43 16.07 -6.26 12.01
N TYR A 44 14.95 -5.80 11.45
CA TYR A 44 14.81 -4.44 10.91
C TYR A 44 13.85 -3.62 11.75
N THR A 45 14.35 -2.54 12.33
CA THR A 45 13.66 -1.69 13.29
C THR A 45 12.86 -0.58 12.62
N GLY A 46 12.13 0.22 13.42
CA GLY A 46 11.48 1.43 12.93
C GLY A 46 12.47 2.47 12.42
N ALA A 47 13.67 2.55 13.01
CA ALA A 47 14.73 3.44 12.57
C ALA A 47 15.21 3.11 11.14
N ASP A 48 15.31 1.82 10.82
CA ASP A 48 15.71 1.37 9.47
C ASP A 48 14.64 1.75 8.42
N ALA A 49 13.35 1.69 8.80
CA ALA A 49 12.26 2.14 7.93
C ALA A 49 12.26 3.66 7.72
N ALA A 50 12.62 4.44 8.75
CA ALA A 50 12.76 5.89 8.64
C ALA A 50 13.95 6.28 7.74
N LEU A 51 15.11 5.63 7.92
CA LEU A 51 16.29 5.85 7.11
C LEU A 51 16.03 5.49 5.62
N LEU A 52 15.29 4.40 5.37
CA LEU A 52 14.86 4.05 4.02
C LEU A 52 13.95 5.13 3.42
N ALA A 53 13.00 5.67 4.20
CA ALA A 53 12.11 6.74 3.72
C ALA A 53 12.87 8.02 3.37
N GLU A 54 13.90 8.38 4.15
CA GLU A 54 14.78 9.53 3.87
C GLU A 54 15.61 9.30 2.60
N THR A 55 16.16 8.11 2.44
CA THR A 55 16.90 7.73 1.22
C THR A 55 16.00 7.79 -0.01
N ASP A 56 14.81 7.20 0.07
CA ASP A 56 13.84 7.22 -1.02
C ASP A 56 13.33 8.63 -1.31
N ALA A 57 13.32 9.53 -0.32
CA ALA A 57 12.99 10.94 -0.52
C ALA A 57 14.07 11.72 -1.25
N LEU A 58 15.34 11.42 -1.02
CA LEU A 58 16.45 12.04 -1.73
C LEU A 58 16.56 11.57 -3.19
N HIS A 59 16.12 10.33 -3.47
CA HIS A 59 16.34 9.68 -4.77
C HIS A 59 15.05 9.36 -5.56
N ASP A 60 13.94 10.01 -5.20
CA ASP A 60 12.63 9.87 -5.84
C ASP A 60 12.16 8.41 -6.03
N THR A 61 12.37 7.59 -4.99
CA THR A 61 11.96 6.17 -4.92
C THR A 61 12.52 5.30 -6.06
N LEU A 62 13.78 4.92 -5.93
CA LEU A 62 14.42 4.00 -6.88
C LEU A 62 13.83 2.58 -6.83
N SER A 63 14.16 1.78 -7.84
CA SER A 63 13.85 0.35 -7.83
C SER A 63 14.48 -0.34 -6.60
N GLY A 64 13.87 -1.43 -6.12
CA GLY A 64 14.38 -2.17 -4.95
C GLY A 64 15.86 -2.57 -5.08
N PRO A 65 16.32 -3.15 -6.21
CA PRO A 65 17.72 -3.47 -6.43
C PRO A 65 18.65 -2.25 -6.45
N ALA A 66 18.23 -1.14 -7.09
CA ALA A 66 19.03 0.09 -7.13
C ALA A 66 19.20 0.70 -5.74
N THR A 67 18.12 0.74 -4.96
CA THR A 67 18.13 1.22 -3.56
C THR A 67 19.06 0.36 -2.70
N LYS A 68 19.01 -0.97 -2.87
CA LYS A 68 19.93 -1.88 -2.18
C LYS A 68 21.40 -1.56 -2.51
N HIS A 69 21.74 -1.39 -3.79
CA HIS A 69 23.11 -1.07 -4.19
C HIS A 69 23.58 0.29 -3.65
N LEU A 70 22.71 1.28 -3.61
CA LEU A 70 23.00 2.57 -3.01
C LEU A 70 23.36 2.44 -1.53
N MET A 71 22.55 1.71 -0.75
CA MET A 71 22.80 1.47 0.67
C MET A 71 24.06 0.63 0.92
N GLN A 72 24.36 -0.31 0.02
CA GLN A 72 25.64 -1.04 0.04
C GLN A 72 26.83 -0.12 -0.17
N ARG A 73 26.77 0.79 -1.14
CA ARG A 73 27.83 1.79 -1.36
C ARG A 73 27.97 2.74 -0.19
N ALA A 74 26.87 3.18 0.40
CA ALA A 74 26.88 4.02 1.60
C ALA A 74 27.67 3.38 2.75
N LEU A 75 27.52 2.06 2.94
CA LEU A 75 28.27 1.32 3.96
C LEU A 75 29.72 1.03 3.55
N LEU A 76 29.94 0.49 2.35
CA LEU A 76 31.25 -0.07 1.96
C LEU A 76 32.25 0.98 1.47
N VAL A 77 31.76 2.07 0.87
CA VAL A 77 32.61 3.13 0.30
C VAL A 77 32.67 4.32 1.23
N PHE A 78 31.51 4.73 1.77
CA PHE A 78 31.39 5.92 2.63
C PHE A 78 31.39 5.59 4.13
N TRP A 79 31.48 4.30 4.50
CA TRP A 79 31.54 3.85 5.89
C TRP A 79 30.38 4.33 6.78
N ASP A 80 29.23 4.61 6.17
CA ASP A 80 28.05 5.05 6.90
C ASP A 80 27.37 3.86 7.60
N THR A 81 27.68 3.73 8.89
CA THR A 81 27.22 2.62 9.75
C THR A 81 25.70 2.60 9.92
N ARG A 82 24.99 3.69 9.64
CA ARG A 82 23.53 3.74 9.68
C ARG A 82 22.91 2.73 8.72
N TYR A 83 23.58 2.46 7.60
CA TYR A 83 23.13 1.51 6.58
C TYR A 83 23.58 0.06 6.84
N ALA A 84 24.29 -0.23 7.94
CA ALA A 84 24.85 -1.56 8.20
C ALA A 84 23.80 -2.69 8.12
N ARG A 85 22.60 -2.46 8.65
CA ARG A 85 21.49 -3.43 8.58
C ARG A 85 20.81 -3.45 7.21
N LEU A 86 20.68 -2.30 6.56
CA LEU A 86 19.97 -2.16 5.29
C LEU A 86 20.80 -2.60 4.06
N ALA A 87 22.13 -2.52 4.12
CA ALA A 87 23.02 -2.89 3.01
C ALA A 87 22.83 -4.37 2.57
N PHE A 88 22.51 -5.26 3.51
CA PHE A 88 22.33 -6.69 3.25
C PHE A 88 20.86 -7.11 3.23
N ILE A 89 19.94 -6.17 3.06
CA ILE A 89 18.50 -6.46 2.94
C ILE A 89 18.19 -7.26 1.67
N SER A 90 17.19 -8.15 1.75
CA SER A 90 16.62 -8.77 0.56
C SER A 90 15.66 -7.80 -0.12
N VAL A 91 15.54 -7.89 -1.45
CA VAL A 91 14.63 -7.01 -2.21
C VAL A 91 13.18 -7.19 -1.76
N ALA A 92 12.77 -8.42 -1.46
CA ALA A 92 11.45 -8.70 -0.91
C ALA A 92 11.23 -7.99 0.44
N HIS A 93 12.21 -8.03 1.35
CA HIS A 93 12.08 -7.36 2.64
C HIS A 93 12.12 -5.84 2.53
N LEU A 94 12.82 -5.28 1.53
CA LEU A 94 12.78 -3.87 1.22
C LEU A 94 11.36 -3.41 0.86
N TYR A 95 10.64 -4.17 0.04
CA TYR A 95 9.23 -3.86 -0.25
C TYR A 95 8.33 -4.01 0.97
N ASN A 96 8.60 -4.98 1.86
CA ASN A 96 7.90 -5.08 3.14
C ASN A 96 8.11 -3.84 4.01
N LEU A 97 9.32 -3.27 4.04
CA LEU A 97 9.61 -2.01 4.74
C LEU A 97 8.87 -0.84 4.08
N ARG A 98 8.84 -0.74 2.74
CA ARG A 98 8.05 0.29 2.04
C ARG A 98 6.54 0.17 2.27
N ALA A 99 6.04 -1.05 2.51
CA ALA A 99 4.64 -1.28 2.86
C ALA A 99 4.32 -1.00 4.34
N ALA A 100 5.34 -0.92 5.22
CA ALA A 100 5.14 -0.74 6.64
C ALA A 100 4.59 0.66 6.98
N ALA A 101 3.75 0.72 8.03
CA ALA A 101 3.12 1.96 8.46
C ALA A 101 4.14 3.06 8.82
N GLY A 102 5.26 2.71 9.46
CA GLY A 102 6.31 3.67 9.84
C GLY A 102 6.98 4.33 8.63
N TYR A 103 7.25 3.56 7.57
CA TYR A 103 7.75 4.11 6.31
C TYR A 103 6.70 5.01 5.66
N ARG A 104 5.45 4.52 5.53
CA ARG A 104 4.37 5.27 4.88
C ARG A 104 4.07 6.59 5.58
N ALA A 105 4.06 6.61 6.91
CA ALA A 105 3.87 7.82 7.69
C ALA A 105 4.94 8.89 7.39
N ARG A 106 6.19 8.47 7.18
CA ARG A 106 7.31 9.38 6.89
C ARG A 106 7.40 9.77 5.41
N ARG A 107 6.97 8.88 4.51
CA ARG A 107 7.02 9.09 3.05
C ARG A 107 5.84 9.86 2.49
N GLN A 108 4.76 10.07 3.26
CA GLN A 108 3.57 10.81 2.81
C GLN A 108 3.96 12.18 2.24
N HIS A 109 4.11 12.24 0.92
CA HIS A 109 4.39 13.44 0.17
C HIS A 109 3.04 14.08 -0.17
N TRP A 110 2.61 15.03 0.65
CA TRP A 110 1.43 15.83 0.38
C TRP A 110 1.78 16.86 -0.70
N ALA A 111 1.77 16.44 -1.96
CA ALA A 111 1.78 17.38 -3.06
C ALA A 111 0.43 18.09 -3.06
N LYS A 112 0.41 19.38 -2.69
CA LYS A 112 -0.80 20.20 -2.79
C LYS A 112 -1.25 20.18 -4.25
N THR A 113 -2.46 19.68 -4.50
CA THR A 113 -3.06 19.67 -5.84
C THR A 113 -3.04 21.09 -6.39
N ARG A 114 -2.32 21.30 -7.50
CA ARG A 114 -2.38 22.57 -8.22
C ARG A 114 -3.71 22.59 -8.96
N PRO A 115 -4.65 23.50 -8.63
CA PRO A 115 -5.91 23.57 -9.35
C PRO A 115 -5.62 24.02 -10.78
N THR A 116 -5.69 23.11 -11.74
CA THR A 116 -5.78 23.48 -13.15
C THR A 116 -7.22 23.90 -13.40
N GLY A 117 -7.42 25.19 -13.69
CA GLY A 117 -8.73 25.73 -14.08
C GLY A 117 -9.12 25.22 -15.47
N ILE A 118 -9.52 23.96 -15.57
CA ILE A 118 -10.20 23.45 -16.76
C ILE A 118 -11.66 23.85 -16.61
N PRO A 119 -12.27 24.57 -17.56
CA PRO A 119 -13.69 24.87 -17.55
C PRO A 119 -14.49 23.59 -17.84
N ILE A 120 -14.59 22.70 -16.86
CA ILE A 120 -15.44 21.52 -16.90
C ILE A 120 -16.85 21.98 -16.49
N GLY A 121 -17.61 22.48 -17.46
CA GLY A 121 -18.95 23.00 -17.18
C GLY A 121 -19.53 23.97 -18.18
N GLU A 122 -18.98 24.13 -19.38
CA GLU A 122 -19.68 24.90 -20.42
C GLU A 122 -20.95 24.17 -20.84
N ARG A 123 -22.08 24.64 -20.31
CA ARG A 123 -23.42 24.13 -20.62
C ARG A 123 -23.81 24.63 -22.02
N ARG A 124 -23.35 23.96 -23.06
CA ARG A 124 -23.76 24.25 -24.44
C ARG A 124 -25.06 23.52 -24.74
N ALA A 125 -26.12 24.28 -25.06
CA ALA A 125 -27.40 23.68 -25.45
C ALA A 125 -27.20 22.78 -26.69
N PRO A 126 -27.72 21.54 -26.69
CA PRO A 126 -27.64 20.69 -27.88
C PRO A 126 -28.48 21.30 -29.00
N ARG A 127 -27.86 21.57 -30.16
CA ARG A 127 -28.55 22.07 -31.35
C ARG A 127 -29.48 20.98 -31.85
N ARG A 128 -30.78 21.28 -31.96
CA ARG A 128 -31.80 20.37 -32.49
C ARG A 128 -31.54 20.11 -33.98
N THR A 129 -30.84 19.03 -34.30
CA THR A 129 -30.85 18.41 -35.64
C THR A 129 -31.55 17.07 -35.52
N GLY A 130 -32.76 17.00 -36.05
CA GLY A 130 -33.63 15.83 -35.94
C GLY A 130 -33.17 14.69 -36.84
N THR A 131 -32.41 13.76 -36.27
CA THR A 131 -32.29 12.35 -36.71
C THR A 131 -31.57 11.53 -35.64
N PRO A 132 -32.01 10.29 -35.33
CA PRO A 132 -31.32 9.43 -34.39
C PRO A 132 -30.18 8.71 -35.10
N ALA A 133 -28.92 9.06 -34.78
CA ALA A 133 -27.74 8.35 -35.26
C ALA A 133 -26.88 7.89 -34.06
N THR A 134 -26.44 6.65 -34.15
CA THR A 134 -25.61 5.92 -33.19
C THR A 134 -24.30 6.65 -32.85
N CYS A 135 -23.83 6.46 -31.61
CA CYS A 135 -22.62 7.08 -31.07
C CYS A 135 -21.37 6.63 -31.84
N ALA A 136 -20.85 7.47 -32.72
CA ALA A 136 -19.47 7.37 -33.22
C ALA A 136 -18.59 8.29 -32.36
N SER A 137 -17.71 7.71 -31.54
CA SER A 137 -16.63 8.44 -30.90
C SER A 137 -15.57 8.79 -31.95
N THR A 138 -15.59 10.02 -32.45
CA THR A 138 -14.46 10.53 -33.25
C THR A 138 -13.43 11.15 -32.31
N ALA A 139 -12.30 10.48 -32.15
CA ALA A 139 -11.11 11.04 -31.54
C ALA A 139 -10.62 12.23 -32.38
N SER A 140 -10.58 13.42 -31.78
CA SER A 140 -9.97 14.60 -32.41
C SER A 140 -8.46 14.58 -32.17
N THR A 141 -7.71 14.19 -33.19
CA THR A 141 -6.28 14.47 -33.31
C THR A 141 -6.11 15.96 -33.58
N ARG A 142 -5.48 16.72 -32.67
CA ARG A 142 -4.98 18.07 -32.97
C ARG A 142 -3.48 18.14 -32.75
N ALA A 143 -2.77 18.21 -33.88
CA ALA A 143 -1.38 18.59 -33.99
C ALA A 143 -1.19 20.10 -33.74
N MET A 144 -0.07 20.46 -33.11
CA MET A 144 0.59 21.78 -33.08
C MET A 144 2.07 21.45 -32.80
N ARG A 145 2.94 21.30 -33.81
CA ARG A 145 3.62 22.29 -34.67
C ARG A 145 4.21 23.49 -33.91
N MET A 146 5.54 23.41 -33.82
CA MET A 146 6.57 24.38 -33.48
C MET A 146 6.35 25.76 -34.11
N GLY A 147 6.69 26.78 -33.34
CA GLY A 147 7.11 28.11 -33.75
C GLY A 147 8.13 28.60 -32.74
#